data_AF-A0A2G2UUM9-F1
#
_entry.id   AF-A0A2G2UUM9-F1
#
_cell.length_a   1.000
_cell.length_b   1.000
_cell.length_c   1.000
_cell.angle_alpha   90.00
_cell.angle_beta   90.00
_cell.angle_gamma   90.00
#
_symmetry.space_group_name_H-M   'P 1'
#
loop_
_entity.id
_entity.type
_entity.pdbx_description
1 polymer ?
#
loop_
_entity_poly.entity_id
_entity_poly.type
_entity_poly.pdbx_seq_one_letter_code
_entity_poly.pdbx_strand_id
1 'polypeptide(L)' 'MTSILLSSVCFPADDVVNGFIMLIESADDIALDIPIVAEDLAMFLARAKVDEVLTPQHMEEISSQFFEPNSMGIVV' A
#
# COMPACT_ATOMS: atom_id res chain seq x y z
N MET A 1 -10.60 -2.53 -11.57
CA MET A 1 -9.81 -2.15 -12.77
C MET A 1 -9.27 -0.72 -12.64
N THR A 2 -8.50 -0.38 -11.60
CA THR A 2 -7.97 0.99 -11.39
C THR A 2 -6.45 1.09 -11.56
N SER A 3 -5.74 -0.03 -11.66
CA SER A 3 -4.27 -0.06 -11.76
C SER A 3 -3.70 0.61 -13.02
N ILE A 4 -4.50 0.74 -14.09
CA ILE A 4 -4.07 1.46 -15.30
C ILE A 4 -3.86 2.96 -15.02
N LEU A 5 -4.63 3.56 -14.10
CA LEU A 5 -4.51 5.00 -13.82
C LEU A 5 -3.18 5.35 -13.13
N LEU A 6 -2.71 4.49 -12.23
CA LEU A 6 -1.49 4.73 -11.45
C LEU A 6 -0.24 4.67 -12.35
N SER A 7 -0.19 3.70 -13.27
CA SER A 7 0.85 3.62 -14.30
C SER A 7 0.76 4.75 -15.33
N SER A 8 -0.46 5.20 -15.66
CA SER A 8 -0.67 6.23 -16.70
C SER A 8 -0.40 7.68 -16.25
N VAL A 9 -0.44 7.97 -14.95
CA VAL A 9 -0.31 9.35 -14.43
C VAL A 9 1.14 9.74 -14.10
N CYS A 10 2.08 8.78 -14.08
CA CYS A 10 3.53 9.02 -13.89
C CYS A 10 3.84 9.93 -12.67
N PHE A 11 3.31 9.56 -11.51
CA PHE A 11 3.67 10.22 -10.26
C PHE A 11 5.14 9.94 -9.88
N PRO A 12 5.80 10.85 -9.15
CA PRO A 12 7.07 10.54 -8.48
C PRO A 12 6.93 9.30 -7.61
N ALA A 13 7.96 8.46 -7.57
CA ALA A 13 7.88 7.20 -6.83
C ALA A 13 7.62 7.42 -5.33
N ASP A 14 8.23 8.45 -4.74
CA ASP A 14 8.01 8.83 -3.34
C ASP A 14 6.54 9.20 -3.05
N ASP A 15 5.87 9.88 -3.98
CA ASP A 15 4.46 10.23 -3.84
C ASP A 15 3.57 8.98 -3.92
N VAL A 16 3.92 8.02 -4.77
CA VAL A 16 3.22 6.73 -4.84
C VAL A 16 3.39 5.94 -3.54
N VAL A 17 4.62 5.89 -3.01
CA VAL A 17 4.93 5.22 -1.73
C VAL A 17 4.12 5.84 -0.59
N ASN A 18 4.17 7.16 -0.45
CA ASN A 18 3.39 7.88 0.56
C ASN A 18 1.88 7.64 0.39
N GLY A 19 1.39 7.62 -0.85
CA GLY A 19 0.00 7.28 -1.14
C GLY A 19 -0.41 5.91 -0.62
N PHE A 20 0.41 4.88 -0.85
CA PHE A 20 0.17 3.54 -0.31
C PHE A 20 0.24 3.50 1.22
N ILE A 21 1.20 4.19 1.84
CA ILE A 21 1.30 4.27 3.30
C ILE A 21 0.00 4.86 3.89
N MET A 22 -0.45 6.01 3.39
CA MET A 22 -1.69 6.64 3.87
C MET A 22 -2.92 5.74 3.70
N LEU A 23 -3.01 5.00 2.59
CA LEU A 23 -4.11 4.06 2.33
C LEU A 23 -4.10 2.88 3.31
N ILE A 24 -2.92 2.35 3.63
CA ILE A 24 -2.77 1.23 4.58
C ILE A 24 -3.04 1.70 6.01
N GLU A 25 -2.55 2.87 6.40
CA GLU A 25 -2.85 3.48 7.71
C GLU A 25 -4.36 3.70 7.91
N SER A 26 -5.06 4.07 6.84
CA SER A 26 -6.51 4.31 6.87
C SER A 26 -7.33 3.04 6.58
N ALA A 27 -6.71 1.87 6.44
CA ALA A 27 -7.40 0.66 5.99
C ALA A 27 -8.53 0.23 6.92
N ASP A 28 -8.36 0.37 8.24
CA ASP A 28 -9.39 0.04 9.24
C ASP A 28 -10.63 0.94 9.10
N ASP A 29 -10.42 2.24 8.85
CA ASP A 29 -11.51 3.19 8.61
C ASP A 29 -12.21 2.91 7.28
N ILE A 30 -11.44 2.62 6.23
CA ILE A 30 -12.01 2.26 4.91
C ILE A 30 -12.79 0.94 5.00
N ALA A 31 -12.36 0.00 5.85
CA ALA A 31 -13.02 -1.28 6.05
C ALA A 31 -14.45 -1.15 6.60
N LEU A 32 -14.78 -0.03 7.25
CA LEU A 32 -16.15 0.26 7.71
C LEU A 32 -17.13 0.35 6.53
N ASP A 33 -16.68 0.88 5.40
CA ASP A 33 -17.49 1.04 4.19
C ASP A 33 -17.20 -0.08 3.16
N ILE A 34 -15.95 -0.55 3.10
CA ILE A 34 -15.46 -1.52 2.11
C ILE A 34 -14.76 -2.68 2.84
N PRO A 35 -15.49 -3.74 3.24
CA PRO A 35 -14.95 -4.81 4.08
C PRO A 35 -13.79 -5.61 3.46
N ILE A 36 -13.58 -5.51 2.15
CA ILE A 36 -12.54 -6.24 1.38
C ILE A 36 -11.33 -5.36 1.02
N VAL A 37 -11.20 -4.19 1.66
CA VAL A 37 -10.15 -3.21 1.31
C VAL A 37 -8.74 -3.80 1.47
N ALA A 38 -8.52 -4.68 2.43
CA ALA A 38 -7.21 -5.29 2.65
C ALA A 38 -6.78 -6.16 1.45
N GLU A 39 -7.68 -6.99 0.93
CA GLU A 39 -7.44 -7.79 -0.27
C GLU A 39 -7.22 -6.91 -1.51
N ASP A 40 -8.02 -5.85 -1.64
CA ASP A 40 -7.87 -4.90 -2.75
C ASP A 40 -6.53 -4.16 -2.69
N LEU A 41 -6.13 -3.64 -1.53
CA LEU A 41 -4.83 -2.98 -1.34
C LEU A 41 -3.66 -3.93 -1.62
N ALA A 42 -3.75 -5.19 -1.18
CA ALA A 42 -2.75 -6.21 -1.49
C ALA A 42 -2.64 -6.46 -3.01
N MET A 43 -3.78 -6.54 -3.71
CA MET A 43 -3.79 -6.64 -5.17
C MET A 43 -3.21 -5.40 -5.85
N PHE A 44 -3.46 -4.20 -5.32
CA PHE A 44 -2.88 -2.95 -5.85
C PHE A 44 -1.37 -2.88 -5.67
N LEU A 45 -0.85 -3.26 -4.50
CA LEU A 45 0.60 -3.35 -4.26
C LEU A 45 1.26 -4.37 -5.19
N ALA A 46 0.66 -5.57 -5.31
CA ALA A 46 1.15 -6.59 -6.23
C ALA A 46 1.18 -6.07 -7.68
N ARG A 47 0.15 -5.32 -8.07
CA ARG A 47 0.08 -4.75 -9.41
C ARG A 47 1.06 -3.61 -9.63
N ALA A 48 1.27 -2.74 -8.65
CA ALA A 48 2.27 -1.67 -8.73
C ALA A 48 3.70 -2.23 -8.85
N LYS A 49 3.97 -3.38 -8.22
CA LYS A 49 5.21 -4.14 -8.41
C LYS A 49 5.35 -4.72 -9.82
N VAL A 50 4.27 -5.33 -10.35
CA VAL A 50 4.26 -5.90 -11.71
C VAL A 50 4.37 -4.82 -12.80
N ASP A 51 3.75 -3.67 -12.57
CA ASP A 51 3.78 -2.51 -13.49
C ASP A 51 5.07 -1.68 -13.34
N GLU A 52 6.03 -2.15 -12.53
CA GLU A 52 7.33 -1.50 -12.26
C GLU A 52 7.20 -0.06 -11.72
N VAL A 53 6.05 0.28 -11.14
CA VAL A 53 5.81 1.58 -10.49
C VAL A 53 6.51 1.63 -9.12
N LEU A 54 6.52 0.51 -8.40
CA LEU A 54 7.23 0.36 -7.12
C LEU A 54 8.43 -0.56 -7.26
N THR A 55 9.58 -0.12 -6.75
CA THR A 55 10.80 -0.93 -6.68
C THR A 55 10.77 -1.84 -5.45
N PRO A 56 11.64 -2.88 -5.39
CA PRO A 56 11.78 -3.69 -4.18
C PRO A 56 12.13 -2.87 -2.92
N GLN A 57 12.94 -1.81 -3.08
CA GLN A 57 13.31 -0.93 -1.97
C GLN A 57 12.09 -0.16 -1.42
N HIS A 58 11.22 0.34 -2.30
CA HIS A 58 9.98 1.01 -1.89
C HIS A 58 9.05 0.06 -1.13
N MET A 59 9.01 -1.22 -1.50
CA MET A 59 8.22 -2.23 -0.78
C MET A 59 8.76 -2.48 0.63
N GLU A 60 10.07 -2.49 0.81
CA GLU A 60 10.71 -2.60 2.13
C GLU A 60 10.40 -1.38 2.99
N GLU A 61 10.42 -0.18 2.41
CA GLU A 61 10.09 1.06 3.11
C GLU A 61 8.64 1.07 3.61
N ILE A 62 7.68 0.75 2.73
CA ILE A 62 6.27 0.62 3.12
C ILE A 62 6.15 -0.40 4.26
N SER A 63 6.80 -1.55 4.14
CA SER A 63 6.74 -2.59 5.17
C SER A 63 7.36 -2.11 6.50
N SER A 64 8.48 -1.41 6.46
CA SER A 64 9.17 -0.93 7.67
C SER A 64 8.36 0.09 8.49
N GLN A 65 7.54 0.91 7.82
CA GLN A 65 6.64 1.86 8.49
C GLN A 65 5.59 1.15 9.36
N PHE A 66 5.15 -0.05 8.95
CA PHE A 66 4.18 -0.86 9.69
C PHE A 66 4.85 -1.88 10.62
N PHE A 67 6.12 -2.20 10.42
CA PHE A 67 6.94 -3.07 11.26
C PHE A 67 7.84 -2.27 12.21
N GLU A 68 7.28 -1.39 13.03
CA GLU A 68 7.99 -0.87 14.20
C GLU A 68 8.07 -1.98 15.27
N PRO A 69 9.26 -2.40 15.74
CA PRO A 69 9.42 -3.48 16.73
C PRO A 69 8.86 -3.19 18.13
N ASN A 70 8.10 -2.11 18.33
CA ASN A 70 7.76 -1.63 19.66
C ASN A 70 6.33 -1.10 19.85
N SER A 71 5.36 -1.55 19.05
CA SER A 71 3.95 -1.44 19.42
C SER A 71 3.41 -2.81 19.82
N MET A 72 3.23 -2.98 21.13
CA MET A 72 2.65 -4.16 21.76
C MET A 72 1.23 -4.42 21.23
N GLY A 73 1.03 -5.58 20.62
CA GLY A 73 -0.27 -6.22 20.46
C GLY A 73 -0.82 -6.18 19.04
N ILE A 74 -0.63 -7.26 18.29
CA ILE A 74 -1.66 -8.28 18.05
C ILE A 74 -0.92 -9.53 17.55
N VAL A 75 -1.07 -10.61 18.30
CA VAL A 75 -0.72 -11.96 17.85
C VAL A 75 -1.85 -12.39 16.92
N VAL A 76 -1.50 -12.72 15.67
CA VAL A 76 -2.27 -13.66 14.85
C VAL A 76 -1.60 -15.01 14.94
#